data_AF-A0A455U6F8-F1
#
_entry.id   AF-A0A455U6F8-F1
#
_cell.length_a   1.000
_cell.length_b   1.000
_cell.length_c   1.000
_cell.angle_alpha   90.00
_cell.angle_beta   90.00
_cell.angle_gamma   90.00
#
_symmetry.space_group_name_H-M   'P 1'
#
loop_
_entity.id
_entity.type
_entity.pdbx_description
1 polymer ?
#
loop_
_entity_poly.entity_id
_entity_poly.type
_entity_poly.pdbx_seq_one_letter_code
_entity_poly.pdbx_strand_id
1 'polypeptide(L)'
;MTRALLEGDVQDYLRFHISEGEPNFKNPLENVSSKDLIDWCINSGDEKAWKLIAGIIAPFDSTQDDKACKLSEQALAILNAAPNSVEVLDIYVDAVSPMSCSGNSANIMARRILALKELESSELEGLAEHLRNVLTRLKRDEAEERAREANRDREREQRFE
;
A
#
# COMPACT_ATOMS: atom_id res chain seq x y z
N MET A 1 -5.83 16.77 15.48
CA MET A 1 -4.44 16.50 15.06
C MET A 1 -3.78 15.69 16.14
N THR A 2 -3.70 14.38 15.95
CA THR A 2 -3.20 13.46 16.98
C THR A 2 -1.70 13.67 17.15
N ARG A 3 -1.32 14.07 18.37
CA ARG A 3 0.03 14.33 18.90
C ARG A 3 1.04 13.20 18.67
N ALA A 4 0.58 12.02 18.25
CA ALA A 4 1.40 10.86 17.90
C ALA A 4 2.35 11.10 16.71
N LEU A 5 1.98 11.95 15.74
CA LEU A 5 2.87 12.33 14.64
C LEU A 5 4.09 13.18 15.09
N LEU A 6 4.05 13.74 16.30
CA LEU A 6 5.08 14.65 16.81
C LEU A 6 6.00 14.01 17.87
N GLU A 7 5.62 12.87 18.46
CA GLU A 7 6.34 12.27 19.60
C GLU A 7 6.66 10.76 19.42
N GLY A 8 6.11 10.07 18.41
CA GLY A 8 6.34 8.64 18.14
C GLY A 8 7.14 8.39 16.86
N ASP A 9 7.82 7.24 16.80
CA ASP A 9 8.51 6.79 15.57
C ASP A 9 7.46 6.60 14.46
N VAL A 10 7.64 7.31 13.34
CA VAL A 10 6.79 7.19 12.15
C VAL A 10 6.74 5.72 11.69
N GLN A 11 7.80 4.95 11.90
CA GLN A 11 7.82 3.51 11.60
C GLN A 11 6.81 2.71 12.43
N ASP A 12 6.62 3.04 13.70
CA ASP A 12 5.63 2.37 14.55
C ASP A 12 4.19 2.73 14.14
N TYR A 13 3.96 3.96 13.69
CA TYR A 13 2.68 4.38 13.12
C TYR A 13 2.37 3.64 11.80
N LEU A 14 3.34 3.56 10.89
CA LEU A 14 3.22 2.82 9.63
C LEU A 14 2.95 1.33 9.89
N ARG A 15 3.67 0.75 10.86
CA ARG A 15 3.52 -0.64 11.26
C ARG A 15 2.15 -0.93 11.86
N PHE A 16 1.58 0.00 12.63
CA PHE A 16 0.23 -0.15 13.20
C PHE A 16 -0.88 -0.01 12.15
N HIS A 17 -0.72 0.89 11.16
CA HIS A 17 -1.75 1.13 10.14
C HIS A 17 -1.79 0.04 9.06
N ILE A 18 -0.64 -0.54 8.70
CA ILE A 18 -0.57 -1.67 7.74
C ILE A 18 -1.09 -2.98 8.37
N SER A 19 -1.12 -3.10 9.71
CA SER A 19 -1.48 -4.34 10.41
C SER A 19 -2.98 -4.56 10.66
N GLU A 20 -3.76 -3.50 10.86
CA GLU A 20 -5.11 -3.62 11.41
C GLU A 20 -6.18 -3.18 10.38
N GLY A 21 -6.96 -4.15 9.92
CA GLY A 21 -8.28 -3.92 9.35
C GLY A 21 -9.29 -3.53 10.42
N GLU A 22 -8.94 -2.59 11.31
CA GLU A 22 -9.89 -2.04 12.28
C GLU A 22 -10.94 -1.22 11.50
N PRO A 23 -12.24 -1.54 11.62
CA PRO A 23 -13.28 -0.99 10.75
C PRO A 23 -13.57 0.50 10.97
N ASN A 24 -12.91 1.18 11.92
CA ASN A 24 -13.23 2.56 12.32
C ASN A 24 -12.03 3.51 12.46
N PHE A 25 -10.79 3.06 12.19
CA PHE A 25 -9.65 3.98 12.23
C PHE A 25 -9.55 4.76 10.92
N LYS A 26 -10.07 6.00 10.93
CA LYS A 26 -9.94 6.91 9.78
C LYS A 26 -8.51 7.40 9.66
N ASN A 27 -7.93 7.24 8.48
CA ASN A 27 -6.59 7.76 8.20
C ASN A 27 -6.62 9.29 8.44
N PRO A 28 -5.70 9.84 9.27
CA PRO A 28 -5.71 11.26 9.61
C PRO A 28 -5.51 12.18 8.40
N LEU A 29 -4.97 11.67 7.29
CA LEU A 29 -4.78 12.40 6.03
C LEU A 29 -5.88 12.15 4.99
N GLU A 30 -6.88 11.32 5.29
CA GLU A 30 -7.96 10.95 4.35
C GLU A 30 -8.74 12.17 3.84
N ASN A 31 -8.94 13.17 4.71
CA ASN A 31 -9.67 14.40 4.37
C ASN A 31 -8.76 15.55 3.89
N VAL A 32 -7.45 15.34 3.81
CA VAL A 32 -6.51 16.36 3.33
C VAL A 32 -6.42 16.24 1.81
N SER A 33 -6.55 17.35 1.09
CA SER A 33 -6.51 17.30 -0.37
C SER A 33 -5.11 16.86 -0.85
N SER A 34 -5.07 16.12 -1.97
CA SER A 34 -3.79 15.72 -2.58
C SER A 34 -2.91 16.93 -2.91
N LYS A 35 -3.53 18.04 -3.33
CA LYS A 35 -2.85 19.32 -3.56
C LYS A 35 -2.15 19.83 -2.31
N ASP A 36 -2.82 19.85 -1.15
CA ASP A 36 -2.22 20.37 0.08
C ASP A 36 -1.06 19.50 0.55
N LEU A 37 -1.15 18.18 0.38
CA LEU A 37 -0.05 17.25 0.68
C LEU A 37 1.14 17.48 -0.26
N ILE A 38 0.90 17.66 -1.55
CA ILE A 38 1.93 17.97 -2.55
C ILE A 38 2.60 19.31 -2.23
N ASP A 39 1.81 20.36 -1.98
CA ASP A 39 2.33 21.68 -1.63
C ASP A 39 3.19 21.61 -0.35
N TRP A 40 2.78 20.81 0.63
CA TRP A 40 3.59 20.59 1.83
C TRP A 40 4.92 19.90 1.51
N CYS A 41 4.91 18.84 0.69
CA CYS A 41 6.15 18.17 0.26
C CYS A 41 7.08 19.13 -0.48
N ILE A 42 6.55 19.95 -1.40
CA ILE A 42 7.32 20.95 -2.15
C ILE A 42 7.93 21.98 -1.18
N ASN A 43 7.11 22.52 -0.27
CA ASN A 43 7.55 23.54 0.69
C ASN A 43 8.56 23.00 1.71
N SER A 44 8.57 21.69 1.97
CA SER A 44 9.57 21.07 2.85
C SER A 44 10.99 21.14 2.25
N GLY A 45 11.11 21.10 0.92
CA GLY A 45 12.39 21.03 0.21
C GLY A 45 13.18 19.73 0.42
N ASP A 46 12.60 18.70 1.06
CA ASP A 46 13.25 17.42 1.36
C ASP A 46 12.54 16.25 0.66
N GLU A 47 13.29 15.44 -0.08
CA GLU A 47 12.78 14.21 -0.72
C GLU A 47 12.15 13.23 0.28
N LYS A 48 12.58 13.26 1.54
CA LYS A 48 11.98 12.43 2.61
C LYS A 48 10.51 12.75 2.86
N ALA A 49 10.07 13.99 2.61
CA ALA A 49 8.67 14.37 2.79
C ALA A 49 7.73 13.52 1.92
N TRP A 50 8.14 13.23 0.68
CA TRP A 50 7.37 12.41 -0.26
C TRP A 50 7.19 10.97 0.26
N LYS A 51 8.26 10.36 0.77
CA LYS A 51 8.21 9.02 1.37
C LYS A 51 7.34 8.97 2.62
N LEU A 52 7.45 10.01 3.47
CA LEU A 52 6.64 10.11 4.68
C LEU A 52 5.15 10.17 4.35
N ILE A 53 4.75 11.05 3.44
CA ILE A 53 3.35 11.13 3.02
C ILE A 53 2.91 9.83 2.35
N ALA A 54 3.70 9.28 1.43
CA ALA A 54 3.38 8.02 0.75
C ALA A 54 3.13 6.84 1.71
N GLY A 55 3.86 6.79 2.84
CA GLY A 55 3.67 5.76 3.85
C GLY A 55 2.41 6.00 4.71
N ILE A 56 2.08 7.25 5.00
CA ILE A 56 0.98 7.58 5.90
C ILE A 56 -0.38 7.41 5.23
N ILE A 57 -0.50 7.73 3.93
CA ILE A 57 -1.77 7.62 3.20
C ILE A 57 -2.18 6.14 3.03
N ALA A 58 -3.45 5.91 2.73
CA ALA A 58 -3.91 4.61 2.24
C ALA A 58 -3.74 4.56 0.71
N PRO A 59 -2.79 3.78 0.17
CA PRO A 59 -2.55 3.77 -1.26
C PRO A 59 -3.61 3.00 -2.04
N PHE A 60 -4.32 2.08 -1.40
CA PHE A 60 -5.27 1.18 -2.03
C PHE A 60 -6.69 1.44 -1.53
N ASP A 61 -7.58 1.83 -2.44
CA ASP A 61 -9.01 1.93 -2.16
C ASP A 61 -9.67 0.58 -2.43
N SER A 62 -10.23 -0.03 -1.40
CA SER A 62 -11.18 -1.12 -1.55
C SER A 62 -12.53 -0.53 -1.94
N THR A 63 -12.96 -0.74 -3.18
CA THR A 63 -14.31 -0.36 -3.60
C THR A 63 -15.35 -1.17 -2.84
N GLN A 64 -16.55 -0.62 -2.62
CA GLN A 64 -17.67 -1.31 -1.94
C GLN A 64 -18.03 -2.66 -2.58
N ASP A 65 -17.75 -2.82 -3.88
CA ASP A 65 -17.64 -4.15 -4.48
C ASP A 65 -16.28 -4.74 -4.14
N ASP A 66 -16.25 -5.68 -3.18
CA ASP A 66 -15.08 -6.41 -2.66
C ASP A 66 -14.19 -7.12 -3.71
N LYS A 67 -14.45 -6.91 -5.00
CA LYS A 67 -13.75 -7.52 -6.12
C LYS A 67 -12.71 -6.61 -6.76
N ALA A 68 -12.89 -5.29 -6.68
CA ALA A 68 -11.95 -4.33 -7.28
C ALA A 68 -11.13 -3.60 -6.21
N CYS A 69 -9.87 -3.37 -6.51
CA CYS A 69 -8.97 -2.55 -5.73
C CYS A 69 -8.28 -1.61 -6.72
N LYS A 70 -8.19 -0.33 -6.38
CA LYS A 70 -7.51 0.67 -7.19
C LYS A 70 -6.53 1.46 -6.34
N LEU A 71 -5.59 2.13 -6.99
CA LEU A 71 -4.83 3.18 -6.30
C LEU A 71 -5.78 4.33 -5.98
N SER A 72 -5.67 4.87 -4.78
CA SER A 72 -6.44 6.04 -4.39
C SER A 72 -6.02 7.26 -5.21
N GLU A 73 -6.95 8.20 -5.41
CA GLU A 73 -6.66 9.44 -6.14
C GLU A 73 -5.50 10.22 -5.49
N GLN A 74 -5.44 10.19 -4.15
CA GLN A 74 -4.36 10.80 -3.37
C GLN A 74 -3.01 10.13 -3.67
N ALA A 75 -2.97 8.80 -3.70
CA ALA A 75 -1.74 8.06 -3.99
C ALA A 75 -1.22 8.28 -5.41
N LEU A 76 -2.11 8.31 -6.40
CA LEU A 76 -1.76 8.63 -7.79
C LEU A 76 -1.21 10.06 -7.91
N ALA A 77 -1.85 11.03 -7.28
CA ALA A 77 -1.41 12.42 -7.31
C ALA A 77 0.00 12.59 -6.71
N ILE A 78 0.27 11.93 -5.57
CA ILE A 78 1.59 11.96 -4.92
C ILE A 78 2.64 11.28 -5.79
N LEU A 79 2.34 10.12 -6.35
CA LEU A 79 3.26 9.39 -7.24
C LEU A 79 3.66 10.22 -8.48
N ASN A 80 2.69 10.91 -9.08
CA ASN A 80 2.91 11.72 -10.28
C ASN A 80 3.67 13.02 -10.00
N ALA A 81 3.51 13.60 -8.80
CA ALA A 81 4.15 14.86 -8.44
C ALA A 81 5.55 14.67 -7.81
N ALA A 82 5.86 13.47 -7.33
CA ALA A 82 7.12 13.18 -6.66
C ALA A 82 8.32 13.34 -7.62
N PRO A 83 9.42 13.97 -7.16
CA PRO A 83 10.67 14.05 -7.94
C PRO A 83 11.25 12.67 -8.26
N ASN A 84 11.04 11.72 -7.35
CA ASN A 84 11.44 10.32 -7.48
C ASN A 84 10.21 9.42 -7.27
N SER A 85 9.49 9.18 -8.35
CA SER A 85 8.28 8.33 -8.36
C SER A 85 8.58 6.86 -8.05
N VAL A 86 9.80 6.39 -8.32
CA VAL A 86 10.23 5.02 -8.01
C VAL A 86 10.26 4.78 -6.50
N GLU A 87 10.82 5.71 -5.72
CA GLU A 87 10.84 5.59 -4.25
C GLU A 87 9.44 5.61 -3.64
N VAL A 88 8.52 6.42 -4.19
CA VAL A 88 7.13 6.44 -3.74
C VAL A 88 6.41 5.13 -4.09
N LEU A 89 6.66 4.59 -5.30
CA LEU A 89 6.10 3.31 -5.70
C LEU A 89 6.56 2.17 -4.77
N ASP A 90 7.83 2.16 -4.36
CA ASP A 90 8.35 1.14 -3.43
C ASP A 90 7.60 1.13 -2.09
N ILE A 91 7.22 2.30 -1.58
CA ILE A 91 6.37 2.39 -0.38
C ILE A 91 4.99 1.76 -0.60
N TYR A 92 4.36 1.99 -1.77
CA TYR A 92 3.07 1.37 -2.09
C TYR A 92 3.18 -0.14 -2.29
N VAL A 93 4.33 -0.59 -2.81
CA VAL A 93 4.65 -2.00 -3.00
C VAL A 93 4.79 -2.72 -1.68
N ASP A 94 5.42 -2.09 -0.69
CA ASP A 94 5.51 -2.64 0.67
C ASP A 94 4.12 -2.77 1.32
N ALA A 95 3.17 -1.91 0.95
CA ALA A 95 1.78 -1.98 1.39
C ALA A 95 0.96 -3.07 0.67
N VAL A 96 1.49 -3.80 -0.31
CA VAL A 96 0.76 -4.88 -1.02
C VAL A 96 0.45 -6.04 -0.08
N SER A 97 1.43 -6.46 0.70
CA SER A 97 1.31 -7.62 1.60
C SER A 97 0.74 -7.19 2.96
N PRO A 98 -0.43 -7.70 3.37
CA PRO A 98 -0.91 -7.46 4.72
C PRO A 98 0.00 -8.18 5.72
N MET A 99 0.37 -7.51 6.82
CA MET A 99 1.23 -8.13 7.85
C MET A 99 0.50 -9.21 8.65
N SER A 100 -0.84 -9.20 8.70
CA SER A 100 -1.65 -10.21 9.37
C SER A 100 -2.08 -11.31 8.39
N CYS A 101 -1.69 -12.56 8.70
CA CYS A 101 -2.10 -13.75 7.95
C CYS A 101 -3.43 -14.29 8.51
N SER A 102 -4.53 -13.57 8.27
CA SER A 102 -5.86 -13.96 8.79
C SER A 102 -6.68 -14.85 7.85
N GLY A 103 -6.07 -15.38 6.77
CA GLY A 103 -6.73 -16.32 5.85
C GLY A 103 -7.39 -15.69 4.63
N ASN A 104 -6.95 -14.50 4.20
CA ASN A 104 -7.39 -13.87 2.95
C ASN A 104 -6.29 -12.98 2.32
N SER A 105 -5.05 -13.16 2.79
CA SER A 105 -3.91 -12.32 2.47
C SER A 105 -3.54 -12.45 0.99
N ALA A 106 -3.58 -13.67 0.41
CA ALA A 106 -3.28 -13.86 -1.01
C ALA A 106 -4.29 -13.15 -1.93
N ASN A 107 -5.58 -13.13 -1.59
CA ASN A 107 -6.58 -12.42 -2.38
C ASN A 107 -6.43 -10.90 -2.28
N ILE A 108 -6.09 -10.38 -1.11
CA ILE A 108 -5.77 -8.95 -0.93
C ILE A 108 -4.57 -8.58 -1.79
N MET A 109 -3.50 -9.37 -1.74
CA MET A 109 -2.31 -9.18 -2.57
C MET A 109 -2.66 -9.18 -4.06
N ALA A 110 -3.42 -10.17 -4.54
CA ALA A 110 -3.84 -10.26 -5.93
C ALA A 110 -4.57 -9.00 -6.41
N ARG A 111 -5.50 -8.48 -5.60
CA ARG A 111 -6.24 -7.25 -5.89
C ARG A 111 -5.33 -6.02 -5.95
N ARG A 112 -4.41 -5.87 -4.99
CA ARG A 112 -3.45 -4.75 -4.94
C ARG A 112 -2.42 -4.82 -6.08
N ILE A 113 -1.98 -6.02 -6.47
CA ILE A 113 -1.10 -6.25 -7.63
C ILE A 113 -1.79 -5.78 -8.92
N LEU A 114 -3.08 -6.08 -9.09
CA LEU A 114 -3.85 -5.59 -10.25
C LEU A 114 -3.93 -4.07 -10.27
N ALA A 115 -4.14 -3.42 -9.11
CA ALA A 115 -4.14 -1.97 -9.01
C ALA A 115 -2.79 -1.36 -9.43
N LEU A 116 -1.67 -1.91 -8.96
CA LEU A 116 -0.34 -1.46 -9.37
C LEU A 116 -0.08 -1.67 -10.87
N LYS A 117 -0.63 -2.74 -11.46
CA LYS A 117 -0.48 -3.02 -12.89
C LYS A 117 -1.11 -1.94 -13.78
N GLU A 118 -2.13 -1.21 -13.31
CA GLU A 118 -2.71 -0.09 -14.05
C GLU A 118 -1.69 1.05 -14.29
N LEU A 119 -0.59 1.09 -13.53
CA LEU A 119 0.50 2.04 -13.73
C LEU A 119 1.43 1.67 -14.91
N GLU A 120 1.31 0.49 -15.53
CA GLU A 120 2.14 0.10 -16.68
C GLU A 120 1.97 1.03 -17.89
N SER A 121 0.84 1.74 -17.98
CA SER A 121 0.58 2.76 -19.01
C SER A 121 1.05 4.16 -18.63
N SER A 122 1.73 4.34 -17.50
CA SER A 122 2.25 5.64 -17.07
C SER A 122 3.43 6.10 -17.92
N GLU A 123 3.46 7.39 -18.26
CA GLU A 123 4.57 8.02 -19.00
C GLU A 123 5.75 8.41 -18.09
N LEU A 124 5.71 8.06 -16.79
CA LEU A 124 6.76 8.38 -15.84
C LEU A 124 8.05 7.60 -16.17
N GLU A 125 9.12 8.34 -16.47
CA GLU A 125 10.43 7.79 -16.83
C GLU A 125 10.97 6.86 -15.75
N GLY A 126 11.48 5.69 -16.15
CA GLY A 126 12.02 4.66 -15.25
C GLY A 126 10.97 3.85 -14.46
N LEU A 127 9.75 4.36 -14.28
CA LEU A 127 8.71 3.72 -13.47
C LEU A 127 8.23 2.41 -14.09
N ALA A 128 7.99 2.37 -15.41
CA ALA A 128 7.42 1.20 -16.08
C ALA A 128 8.35 -0.03 -16.08
N GLU A 129 9.67 0.18 -16.11
CA GLU A 129 10.63 -0.93 -15.98
C GLU A 129 10.69 -1.44 -14.54
N HIS A 130 10.81 -0.53 -13.57
CA HIS A 130 10.81 -0.88 -12.15
C HIS A 130 9.54 -1.63 -11.74
N LEU A 131 8.39 -1.13 -12.17
CA LEU A 131 7.09 -1.73 -11.91
C LEU A 131 7.01 -3.17 -12.43
N ARG A 132 7.50 -3.46 -13.65
CA ARG A 132 7.49 -4.84 -14.20
C ARG A 132 8.31 -5.81 -13.36
N ASN A 133 9.48 -5.38 -12.86
CA ASN A 133 10.32 -6.19 -11.98
C ASN A 133 9.61 -6.47 -10.65
N VAL A 134 9.01 -5.43 -10.07
CA VAL A 134 8.28 -5.53 -8.81
C VAL A 134 7.02 -6.40 -8.95
N LEU A 135 6.21 -6.23 -10.00
CA LEU A 135 5.03 -7.05 -10.26
C LEU A 135 5.38 -8.53 -10.40
N THR A 136 6.53 -8.84 -10.99
CA THR A 136 7.04 -10.22 -11.09
C THR A 136 7.34 -10.81 -9.71
N ARG A 137 8.01 -10.04 -8.84
CA ARG A 137 8.28 -10.44 -7.46
C ARG A 137 6.99 -10.65 -6.68
N LEU A 138 6.08 -9.67 -6.70
CA LEU A 138 4.83 -9.71 -5.95
C LEU A 138 3.94 -10.90 -6.36
N LYS A 139 3.88 -11.26 -7.64
CA LYS A 139 3.14 -12.45 -8.10
C LYS A 139 3.69 -13.76 -7.53
N ARG A 140 5.01 -13.86 -7.37
CA ARG A 140 5.62 -15.03 -6.73
C ARG A 140 5.26 -15.07 -5.25
N ASP A 141 5.39 -13.94 -4.56
CA ASP A 141 5.10 -13.83 -3.13
C ASP A 141 3.61 -14.13 -2.84
N GLU A 142 2.71 -13.69 -3.73
CA GLU A 142 1.27 -13.97 -3.69
C GLU A 142 0.96 -15.48 -3.86
N ALA A 143 1.64 -16.14 -4.80
CA ALA A 143 1.47 -17.58 -5.02
C ALA A 143 1.97 -18.40 -3.81
N GLU A 144 3.08 -17.98 -3.21
CA GLU A 144 3.58 -18.58 -1.97
C GLU A 144 2.58 -18.41 -0.82
N GLU A 145 2.01 -17.21 -0.64
CA GLU A 145 1.03 -16.99 0.43
C GLU A 145 -0.24 -17.81 0.22
N ARG A 146 -0.73 -17.92 -1.03
CA ARG A 146 -1.86 -18.80 -1.35
C ARG A 146 -1.57 -20.26 -0.98
N ALA A 147 -0.36 -20.75 -1.24
CA ALA A 147 0.04 -22.10 -0.86
C ALA A 147 0.09 -22.29 0.67
N ARG A 148 0.59 -21.27 1.40
CA ARG A 148 0.60 -21.28 2.87
C ARG A 148 -0.82 -21.29 3.45
N GLU A 149 -1.72 -20.46 2.93
CA GLU A 149 -3.14 -20.43 3.31
C GLU A 149 -3.79 -21.80 3.11
N ALA A 150 -3.69 -22.38 1.92
CA ALA A 150 -4.27 -23.68 1.61
C ALA A 150 -3.71 -24.83 2.48
N ASN A 151 -2.45 -24.74 2.92
CA ASN A 151 -1.89 -25.72 3.85
C ASN A 151 -2.45 -25.55 5.27
N ARG A 152 -2.57 -24.31 5.76
CA ARG A 152 -3.15 -24.02 7.08
C ARG A 152 -4.62 -24.45 7.15
N ASP A 153 -5.38 -24.29 6.07
CA ASP A 153 -6.78 -24.71 6.01
C ASP A 153 -6.90 -26.24 6.10
N ARG A 154 -6.08 -26.98 5.35
CA ARG A 154 -6.02 -28.45 5.43
C ARG A 154 -5.61 -28.96 6.82
N GLU A 155 -4.62 -28.32 7.45
CA GLU A 155 -4.19 -28.68 8.81
C GLU A 155 -5.29 -28.43 9.86
N ARG A 156 -6.12 -27.39 9.66
CA ARG A 156 -7.27 -27.14 10.54
C ARG A 156 -8.33 -28.20 10.37
N GLU A 157 -8.71 -28.53 9.13
CA GLU A 157 -9.74 -29.55 8.84
C GLU A 157 -9.40 -30.92 9.44
N GLN A 158 -8.13 -31.34 9.39
CA GLN A 158 -7.68 -32.63 9.95
C GLN A 158 -7.68 -32.71 11.48
N ARG A 159 -7.81 -31.59 12.20
CA ARG A 159 -7.84 -31.55 13.68
C ARG A 159 -9.24 -31.65 14.26
N PHE A 160 -10.28 -31.58 13.42
CA PHE A 160 -11.68 -31.62 13.83
C PHE A 160 -12.37 -32.95 13.51
N GLU A 161 -11.64 -33.94 12.99
CA GLU A 161 -12.03 -35.36 12.91
C GLU A 161 -11.40 -36.17 14.05
#